data_AF-A0A0C5WQY3-F1
#
_entry.id   AF-A0A0C5WQY3-F1
#
_cell.length_a   1.000
_cell.length_b   1.000
_cell.length_c   1.000
_cell.angle_alpha   90.00
_cell.angle_beta   90.00
_cell.angle_gamma   90.00
#
_symmetry.space_group_name_H-M   'P 1'
#
loop_
_entity.id
_entity.type
_entity.pdbx_description
1 polymer ?
#
loop_
_entity_poly.entity_id
_entity_poly.type
_entity_poly.pdbx_seq_one_letter_code
_entity_poly.pdbx_strand_id
1 'polypeptide(L)'
;MFMIELNDTGWRYWLITAVLLSYGVIADPMGFVFAIGLTVIHLLHFIINKRSITAFPIQVRFWYLSLLLLAQFEGLAWIYWIPTIGTWAQVLFGYCAMARLVSLLPWNRNELFSIALLKRTILARPVKGNIKQKVATSS
;
A
#
# COMPACT_ATOMS: atom_id res chain seq x y z
N MET A 1 -2.95 14.74 -10.33
CA MET A 1 -4.32 14.36 -10.73
C MET A 1 -4.93 13.64 -9.55
N PHE A 2 -6.01 14.18 -8.96
CA PHE A 2 -6.67 13.55 -7.81
C PHE A 2 -7.45 12.31 -8.28
N MET A 3 -7.33 11.19 -7.56
CA MET A 3 -7.93 9.90 -7.89
C MET A 3 -8.93 9.50 -6.81
N ILE A 4 -10.10 10.13 -6.82
CA ILE A 4 -11.20 9.80 -5.90
C ILE A 4 -12.10 8.76 -6.58
N GLU A 5 -12.12 7.54 -6.06
CA GLU A 5 -12.91 6.43 -6.62
C GLU A 5 -13.86 5.87 -5.56
N LEU A 6 -14.92 6.63 -5.28
CA LEU A 6 -15.91 6.27 -4.27
C LEU A 6 -16.63 4.94 -4.56
N ASN A 7 -16.62 4.40 -5.77
CA ASN A 7 -17.25 3.12 -6.07
C ASN A 7 -16.31 1.91 -5.93
N ASP A 8 -15.00 2.14 -5.75
CA ASP A 8 -14.02 1.07 -5.56
C ASP A 8 -13.92 0.67 -4.08
N THR A 9 -14.23 -0.58 -3.78
CA THR A 9 -14.19 -1.13 -2.43
C THR A 9 -12.79 -1.04 -1.82
N GLY A 10 -11.72 -1.23 -2.61
CA GLY A 10 -10.34 -1.11 -2.15
C GLY A 10 -9.98 0.32 -1.76
N TRP A 11 -10.37 1.30 -2.58
CA TRP A 11 -10.18 2.72 -2.31
C TRP A 11 -10.89 3.14 -1.02
N ARG A 12 -12.14 2.69 -0.79
CA ARG A 12 -12.87 2.95 0.46
C ARG A 12 -12.14 2.43 1.68
N TYR A 13 -11.64 1.19 1.63
CA TYR A 13 -10.85 0.64 2.73
C TYR A 13 -9.63 1.51 3.04
N TRP A 14 -8.91 1.94 2.01
CA TRP A 14 -7.73 2.78 2.18
C TRP A 14 -8.05 4.18 2.70
N LEU A 15 -9.18 4.77 2.30
CA LEU A 15 -9.64 6.04 2.86
C LEU A 15 -9.91 5.91 4.37
N ILE A 16 -10.66 4.88 4.78
CA ILE A 16 -10.97 4.66 6.19
C ILE A 16 -9.68 4.40 6.98
N THR A 17 -8.75 3.59 6.43
CA THR A 17 -7.43 3.38 7.03
C THR A 17 -6.65 4.70 7.18
N ALA A 18 -6.69 5.59 6.19
CA ALA A 18 -6.03 6.90 6.28
C ALA A 18 -6.58 7.74 7.43
N VAL A 19 -7.90 7.79 7.58
CA VAL A 19 -8.57 8.50 8.68
C VAL A 19 -8.21 7.91 10.04
N LEU A 20 -8.23 6.58 10.18
CA LEU A 20 -7.87 5.89 11.43
C LEU A 20 -6.40 6.13 11.81
N LEU A 21 -5.50 6.14 10.84
CA LEU A 21 -4.08 6.44 11.08
C LEU A 21 -3.87 7.90 11.48
N SER A 22 -4.56 8.85 10.81
CA SER A 22 -4.52 10.24 11.22
C SER A 22 -5.06 10.45 12.64
N TYR A 23 -6.12 9.73 13.02
CA TYR A 23 -6.60 9.70 14.41
C TYR A 23 -5.55 9.12 15.37
N GLY A 24 -4.89 8.02 14.97
CA GLY A 24 -3.77 7.41 15.69
C GLY A 24 -2.62 8.37 16.01
N VAL A 25 -2.26 9.20 15.04
CA VAL A 25 -1.15 10.16 15.14
C VAL A 25 -1.53 11.41 15.93
N ILE A 26 -2.75 11.91 15.78
CA ILE A 26 -3.16 13.23 16.29
C ILE A 26 -3.85 13.15 17.66
N ALA A 27 -4.64 12.10 17.90
CA ALA A 27 -5.55 12.05 19.04
C ALA A 27 -5.25 10.89 20.00
N ASP A 28 -5.29 9.65 19.52
CA ASP A 28 -5.23 8.46 20.39
C ASP A 28 -4.60 7.27 19.66
N PRO A 29 -3.56 6.63 20.22
CA PRO A 29 -2.93 5.42 19.67
C PRO A 29 -3.89 4.28 19.33
N MET A 30 -5.08 4.21 19.93
CA MET A 30 -6.14 3.27 19.55
C MET A 30 -6.51 3.35 18.05
N GLY A 31 -6.32 4.50 17.40
CA GLY A 31 -6.45 4.64 15.95
C GLY A 31 -5.60 3.65 15.17
N PHE A 32 -4.38 3.36 15.63
CA PHE A 32 -3.49 2.38 15.00
C PHE A 32 -4.04 0.95 15.14
N VAL A 33 -4.61 0.62 16.30
CA VAL A 33 -5.23 -0.70 16.55
C VAL A 33 -6.41 -0.92 15.61
N PHE A 34 -7.28 0.09 15.46
CA PHE A 34 -8.39 0.03 14.52
C PHE A 34 -7.91 -0.04 13.06
N ALA A 35 -6.87 0.71 12.69
CA ALA A 35 -6.29 0.66 11.35
C ALA A 35 -5.69 -0.73 11.03
N ILE A 36 -5.02 -1.36 11.99
CA ILE A 36 -4.51 -2.73 11.88
C ILE A 36 -5.67 -3.71 11.69
N GLY A 37 -6.68 -3.66 12.56
CA GLY A 37 -7.86 -4.52 12.46
C GLY A 37 -8.56 -4.41 11.11
N LEU A 38 -8.75 -3.18 10.62
CA LEU A 38 -9.33 -2.95 9.29
C LEU A 38 -8.45 -3.49 8.17
N THR A 39 -7.13 -3.35 8.28
CA THR A 39 -6.18 -3.87 7.29
C THR A 39 -6.22 -5.41 7.23
N VAL A 40 -6.37 -6.09 8.37
CA VAL A 40 -6.58 -7.54 8.44
C VAL A 40 -7.86 -7.94 7.71
N ILE A 41 -8.98 -7.26 7.99
CA ILE A 41 -10.27 -7.53 7.32
C ILE A 41 -10.13 -7.35 5.80
N HIS A 42 -9.50 -6.26 5.36
CA HIS A 42 -9.26 -5.97 3.96
C HIS A 42 -8.39 -7.04 3.27
N LEU A 43 -7.34 -7.51 3.94
CA LEU A 43 -6.47 -8.57 3.45
C LEU A 43 -7.25 -9.88 3.25
N LEU A 44 -8.01 -10.30 4.27
CA LEU A 44 -8.83 -11.53 4.21
C LEU A 44 -9.90 -11.46 3.13
N HIS A 45 -10.63 -10.33 3.05
CA HIS A 45 -11.64 -10.11 2.03
C HIS A 45 -11.07 -10.26 0.61
N PHE A 46 -9.87 -9.70 0.35
CA PHE A 46 -9.22 -9.84 -0.96
C PHE A 46 -8.68 -11.25 -1.22
N ILE A 47 -8.17 -11.97 -0.22
CA ILE A 47 -7.74 -13.36 -0.35
C ILE A 47 -8.91 -14.24 -0.79
N ILE A 48 -10.06 -14.09 -0.12
CA ILE A 48 -11.29 -14.84 -0.42
C ILE A 48 -11.78 -14.52 -1.84
N ASN A 49 -11.86 -13.23 -2.20
CA ASN A 49 -12.38 -12.81 -3.50
C ASN A 49 -11.45 -13.15 -4.68
N LYS A 50 -10.13 -13.03 -4.51
CA LYS A 50 -9.16 -13.27 -5.60
C LYS A 50 -8.73 -14.73 -5.70
N ARG A 51 -9.04 -15.56 -4.69
CA ARG A 51 -8.61 -16.98 -4.59
C ARG A 51 -7.12 -17.19 -4.88
N SER A 52 -6.29 -16.19 -4.57
CA SER A 52 -4.86 -16.20 -4.89
C SER A 52 -4.08 -15.42 -3.85
N ILE A 53 -3.34 -16.13 -2.99
CA ILE A 53 -2.53 -15.51 -1.94
C ILE A 53 -1.29 -14.77 -2.48
N THR A 54 -0.89 -15.08 -3.72
CA THR A 54 0.27 -14.46 -4.38
C THR A 54 -0.11 -13.28 -5.27
N ALA A 55 -1.41 -12.93 -5.36
CA ALA A 55 -1.83 -11.78 -6.14
C ALA A 55 -1.19 -10.50 -5.61
N PHE A 56 -0.70 -9.65 -6.52
CA PHE A 56 0.00 -8.42 -6.15
C PHE A 56 -0.76 -7.53 -5.15
N PRO A 57 -2.09 -7.29 -5.29
CA PRO A 57 -2.83 -6.50 -4.29
C PRO A 57 -2.80 -7.10 -2.88
N ILE A 58 -2.72 -8.43 -2.75
CA ILE A 58 -2.61 -9.12 -1.46
C ILE A 58 -1.20 -8.96 -0.90
N GLN A 59 -0.16 -9.09 -1.73
CA GLN A 59 1.22 -8.84 -1.31
C GLN A 59 1.40 -7.42 -0.75
N VAL A 60 0.85 -6.39 -1.42
CA VAL A 60 0.93 -4.99 -0.95
C VAL A 60 0.27 -4.82 0.41
N ARG A 61 -0.92 -5.39 0.60
CA ARG A 61 -1.66 -5.33 1.88
C ARG A 61 -0.94 -6.08 3.00
N PHE A 62 -0.37 -7.24 2.68
CA PHE A 62 0.41 -8.04 3.62
C PHE A 62 1.61 -7.24 4.13
N TRP A 63 2.45 -6.70 3.24
CA TRP A 63 3.62 -5.91 3.63
C TRP A 63 3.24 -4.62 4.35
N TYR A 64 2.12 -4.00 3.95
CA TYR A 64 1.58 -2.85 4.65
C TYR A 64 1.16 -3.19 6.09
N LEU A 65 0.46 -4.31 6.29
CA LEU A 65 0.13 -4.81 7.62
C LEU A 65 1.38 -5.12 8.45
N SER A 66 2.39 -5.74 7.86
CA SER A 66 3.68 -5.99 8.52
C SER A 66 4.34 -4.70 8.99
N LEU A 67 4.29 -3.62 8.20
CA LEU A 67 4.83 -2.32 8.59
C LEU A 67 4.08 -1.72 9.79
N LEU A 68 2.75 -1.84 9.83
CA LEU A 68 1.96 -1.38 10.98
C LEU A 68 2.27 -2.19 12.24
N LEU A 69 2.41 -3.51 12.13
CA LEU A 69 2.80 -4.37 13.25
C LEU A 69 4.22 -4.07 13.75
N LEU A 70 5.15 -3.76 12.84
CA LEU A 70 6.51 -3.35 13.20
C LEU A 70 6.50 -2.02 13.99
N ALA A 71 5.61 -1.09 13.63
CA ALA A 71 5.49 0.18 14.33
C ALA A 71 4.86 0.06 15.73
N GLN A 72 4.32 -1.11 16.12
CA GLN A 72 3.86 -1.38 17.49
C GLN A 72 5.00 -1.62 18.48
N PHE A 73 6.20 -1.97 18.01
CA PHE A 73 7.34 -2.19 18.89
C PHE A 73 7.75 -0.87 19.58
N GLU A 74 8.13 -0.97 20.85
CA GLU A 74 8.58 0.17 21.64
C GLU A 74 9.73 0.91 20.94
N GLY A 75 9.64 2.24 20.89
CA GLY A 75 10.60 3.10 20.18
C GLY A 75 10.43 3.18 18.66
N LEU A 76 9.56 2.37 18.04
CA LEU A 76 9.30 2.38 16.60
C LEU A 76 7.99 3.07 16.20
N ALA A 77 7.25 3.65 17.16
CA ALA A 77 5.97 4.33 16.88
C ALA A 77 6.08 5.48 15.85
N TRP A 78 7.25 6.12 15.74
CA TRP A 78 7.50 7.15 14.71
C TRP A 78 7.32 6.61 13.28
N ILE A 79 7.48 5.29 13.07
CA ILE A 79 7.27 4.64 11.78
C ILE A 79 5.85 4.87 11.28
N TYR A 80 4.84 5.05 12.15
CA TYR A 80 3.45 5.29 11.74
C TYR A 80 3.25 6.55 10.88
N TRP A 81 4.17 7.50 10.92
CA TRP A 81 4.13 8.65 10.00
C TRP A 81 4.29 8.22 8.53
N ILE A 82 5.11 7.19 8.26
CA ILE A 82 5.35 6.67 6.92
C ILE A 82 4.05 6.10 6.28
N PRO A 83 3.32 5.14 6.88
CA PRO A 83 2.06 4.66 6.36
C PRO A 83 0.97 5.73 6.41
N THR A 84 0.98 6.66 7.35
CA THR A 84 -0.02 7.76 7.38
C THR A 84 0.10 8.63 6.14
N ILE A 85 1.29 9.15 5.86
CA ILE A 85 1.56 9.98 4.67
C ILE A 85 1.40 9.15 3.40
N GLY A 86 1.93 7.92 3.37
CA GLY A 86 1.86 7.03 2.23
C GLY A 86 0.43 6.63 1.85
N THR A 87 -0.45 6.44 2.83
CA THR A 87 -1.85 6.09 2.56
C THR A 87 -2.62 7.28 2.03
N TRP A 88 -2.39 8.49 2.54
CA TRP A 88 -2.94 9.70 1.94
C TRP A 88 -2.44 9.90 0.50
N ALA A 89 -1.15 9.67 0.23
CA ALA A 89 -0.62 9.73 -1.12
C ALA A 89 -1.30 8.71 -2.06
N GLN A 90 -1.60 7.51 -1.56
CA GLN A 90 -2.31 6.48 -2.31
C GLN A 90 -3.77 6.87 -2.56
N VAL A 91 -4.48 7.37 -1.55
CA VAL A 91 -5.90 7.74 -1.66
C VAL A 91 -6.10 8.95 -2.58
N LEU A 92 -5.23 9.96 -2.46
CA LEU A 92 -5.37 11.20 -3.22
C LEU A 92 -4.78 11.10 -4.63
N PHE A 93 -3.63 10.46 -4.79
CA PHE A 93 -2.88 10.46 -6.05
C PHE A 93 -2.75 9.08 -6.70
N GLY A 94 -3.27 8.02 -6.07
CA GLY A 94 -3.03 6.64 -6.54
C GLY A 94 -1.58 6.18 -6.38
N TYR A 95 -0.75 6.93 -5.64
CA TYR A 95 0.67 6.64 -5.48
C TYR A 95 0.92 5.85 -4.20
N CYS A 96 1.37 4.60 -4.33
CA CYS A 96 1.71 3.75 -3.20
C CYS A 96 3.18 3.34 -3.24
N ALA A 97 4.00 3.86 -2.32
CA ALA A 97 5.40 3.47 -2.18
C ALA A 97 5.55 1.98 -1.91
N MET A 98 4.67 1.40 -1.08
CA MET A 98 4.67 -0.05 -0.81
C MET A 98 4.45 -0.87 -2.08
N ALA A 99 3.51 -0.46 -2.95
CA ALA A 99 3.31 -1.13 -4.23
C ALA A 99 4.55 -1.07 -5.13
N ARG A 100 5.28 0.06 -5.14
CA ARG A 100 6.55 0.18 -5.87
C ARG A 100 7.63 -0.75 -5.30
N LEU A 101 7.82 -0.78 -3.98
CA LEU A 101 8.79 -1.67 -3.34
C LEU A 101 8.45 -3.14 -3.59
N VAL A 102 7.19 -3.52 -3.42
CA VAL A 102 6.71 -4.88 -3.66
C VAL A 102 6.89 -5.28 -5.14
N SER A 103 6.76 -4.35 -6.08
CA SER A 103 7.00 -4.64 -7.51
C SER A 103 8.47 -4.94 -7.84
N LEU A 104 9.41 -4.50 -7.00
CA LEU A 104 10.85 -4.75 -7.18
C LEU A 104 11.32 -6.09 -6.60
N LEU A 105 10.46 -6.80 -5.87
CA LEU A 105 10.80 -8.11 -5.31
C LEU A 105 11.09 -9.12 -6.43
N PRO A 106 12.00 -10.08 -6.23
CA PRO A 106 12.52 -10.94 -7.31
C PRO A 106 11.44 -11.77 -8.01
N TRP A 107 10.36 -12.12 -7.33
CA TRP A 107 9.22 -12.85 -7.89
C TRP A 107 8.17 -11.96 -8.59
N ASN A 108 8.28 -10.63 -8.48
CA ASN A 108 7.37 -9.68 -9.11
C ASN A 108 7.98 -8.92 -10.29
N ARG A 109 9.29 -9.03 -10.51
CA ARG A 109 10.02 -8.38 -11.60
C ARG A 109 10.45 -9.41 -12.65
N ASN A 110 10.43 -9.00 -13.91
CA ASN A 110 10.94 -9.79 -15.04
C ASN A 110 12.35 -9.36 -15.50
N GLU A 111 12.90 -8.30 -14.90
CA GLU A 111 14.20 -7.72 -15.24
C GLU A 111 15.15 -7.82 -14.04
N LEU A 112 16.46 -7.84 -14.29
CA LEU A 112 17.48 -7.83 -13.24
C LEU A 112 17.40 -6.52 -12.43
N PHE A 113 17.70 -6.61 -11.13
CA PHE A 113 17.68 -5.45 -10.27
C PHE A 113 18.79 -4.47 -10.69
N SER A 114 18.40 -3.24 -11.03
CA SER A 114 19.32 -2.18 -11.42
C SER A 114 18.87 -0.83 -10.84
N ILE A 115 19.82 0.09 -10.67
CA ILE A 115 19.53 1.45 -10.20
C ILE A 115 18.60 2.17 -11.19
N ALA A 116 18.72 1.87 -12.49
CA ALA A 116 17.81 2.38 -13.52
C ALA A 116 16.37 1.88 -13.30
N LEU A 117 16.19 0.59 -13.00
CA LEU A 117 14.87 0.02 -12.68
C LEU A 117 14.28 0.62 -11.41
N LEU A 118 15.08 0.83 -10.37
CA LEU A 118 14.66 1.48 -9.13
C LEU A 118 14.16 2.91 -9.39
N LYS A 119 14.96 3.72 -10.08
CA LYS A 119 14.59 5.11 -10.44
C LYS A 119 13.32 5.13 -11.28
N ARG A 120 13.21 4.28 -12.31
CA ARG A 120 12.01 4.18 -13.15
C ARG A 120 10.78 3.78 -12.35
N THR A 121 10.92 2.87 -11.40
CA THR A 121 9.79 2.38 -10.59
C THR A 121 9.31 3.43 -9.61
N ILE A 122 10.22 4.13 -8.93
CA ILE A 122 9.87 5.21 -7.99
C ILE A 122 9.31 6.44 -8.73
N LEU A 123 9.92 6.83 -9.86
CA LEU A 123 9.51 8.00 -10.64
C LEU A 123 8.34 7.72 -11.60
N ALA A 124 7.92 6.47 -11.75
CA ALA A 124 6.81 6.14 -12.62
C ALA A 124 5.54 6.86 -12.16
N ARG A 125 4.81 7.42 -13.13
CA ARG A 125 3.55 8.11 -12.88
C ARG A 125 2.57 7.19 -12.13
N PRO A 126 1.73 7.74 -11.24
CA PRO A 126 0.63 7.00 -10.66
C PRO A 126 -0.26 6.49 -11.79
N VAL A 127 -0.49 5.18 -11.84
CA VAL A 127 -1.34 4.54 -12.85
C VAL A 127 -2.51 3.86 -12.15
N LYS A 128 -3.71 3.92 -12.77
CA LYS A 128 -4.88 3.19 -12.29
C LYS A 128 -4.61 1.69 -12.32
N GLY A 129 -4.71 1.03 -11.16
CA GLY A 129 -4.64 -0.42 -11.04
C GLY A 129 -3.25 -1.00 -10.75
N ASN A 130 -3.07 -2.26 -11.14
CA ASN A 130 -1.92 -3.08 -10.78
C ASN A 130 -0.64 -2.58 -11.49
N ILE A 131 0.42 -2.29 -10.71
CA ILE A 131 1.72 -1.84 -11.24
C ILE A 131 2.47 -2.98 -11.96
N LYS A 132 1.99 -4.23 -11.89
CA LYS A 132 2.48 -5.35 -12.71
C LYS A 132 2.61 -4.86 -14.16
N GLN A 133 3.88 -4.69 -14.57
CA GLN A 133 4.37 -3.96 -15.74
C GLN A 133 3.35 -3.79 -16.87
N LYS A 134 2.69 -2.63 -16.97
CA LYS A 134 2.31 -2.02 -18.27
C LYS A 134 3.48 -1.31 -18.95
N VAL A 135 4.68 -1.51 -18.42
CA VAL A 135 5.92 -0.83 -18.78
C VAL A 135 6.71 -1.60 -19.86
N ALA A 136 6.26 -2.82 -20.20
CA ALA A 136 6.88 -3.69 -21.21
C ALA A 136 6.26 -3.57 -22.62
N THR A 137 5.28 -2.67 -22.85
CA THR A 137 4.58 -2.55 -24.14
C THR A 137 4.51 -1.14 -24.72
N SER A 138 5.45 -0.26 -24.36
CA SER A 138 5.78 0.88 -25.23
C SER A 138 7.15 0.59 -25.85
N SER A 139 7.08 -0.15 -26.96
CA SER A 139 8.09 -0.30 -28.01
C SER A 139 8.80 1.00 -28.33
#